data_AF-A0AAJ5CHG5-F1
#
_entry.id   AF-A0AAJ5CHG5-F1
#
_cell.length_a   1.000
_cell.length_b   1.000
_cell.length_c   1.000
_cell.angle_alpha   90.00
_cell.angle_beta   90.00
_cell.angle_gamma   90.00
#
_symmetry.space_group_name_H-M   'P 1'
#
loop_
_entity.id
_entity.type
_entity.pdbx_description
1 polymer ?
#
loop_
_entity_poly.entity_id
_entity_poly.type
_entity_poly.pdbx_seq_one_letter_code
_entity_poly.pdbx_strand_id
1 'polypeptide(L)'
;MPEAATPAIPPDVWGDRELQQALIERDFGVLCLRVRELTSMRQDDLALLAGLSQPYLSMLESGQRRLTNIDRIVALLDGMDVPVVLTGRMLRNSTYATSPRTELPGPSIGRI
;
A
#
# COMPACT_ATOMS: atom_id res chain seq x y z
N MET A 1 21.42 19.96 -20.58
CA MET A 1 20.90 19.45 -19.30
C MET A 1 19.64 18.67 -19.63
N PRO A 2 19.48 17.37 -19.31
CA PRO A 2 18.15 16.79 -19.41
C PRO A 2 17.30 17.47 -18.34
N GLU A 3 16.16 17.99 -18.77
CA GLU A 3 15.09 18.46 -17.90
C GLU A 3 14.75 17.30 -16.96
N ALA A 4 15.06 17.43 -15.67
CA ALA A 4 14.65 16.44 -14.68
C ALA A 4 13.12 16.53 -14.61
N ALA A 5 12.46 15.79 -15.50
CA ALA A 5 11.03 15.62 -15.49
C ALA A 5 10.67 15.26 -14.06
N THR A 6 9.89 16.13 -13.41
CA THR A 6 9.44 15.92 -12.04
C THR A 6 8.93 14.49 -11.96
N PRO A 7 9.48 13.65 -11.06
CA PRO A 7 9.00 12.29 -10.92
C PRO A 7 7.49 12.40 -10.65
N ALA A 8 6.68 11.91 -11.58
CA ALA A 8 5.23 11.94 -11.49
C ALA A 8 4.70 10.56 -11.84
N ILE A 9 3.67 10.14 -11.12
CA ILE A 9 3.06 8.84 -11.33
C ILE A 9 2.02 8.99 -12.45
N PRO A 10 2.17 8.30 -13.60
CA PRO A 10 1.21 8.37 -14.70
C PRO A 10 -0.16 7.88 -14.24
N PRO A 11 -1.26 8.52 -14.66
CA PRO A 11 -2.60 8.11 -14.22
C PRO A 11 -2.97 6.68 -14.65
N ASP A 12 -2.33 6.17 -15.69
CA ASP A 12 -2.54 4.82 -16.23
C ASP A 12 -2.15 3.72 -15.23
N VAL A 13 -1.14 3.95 -14.38
CA VAL A 13 -0.66 2.92 -13.44
C VAL A 13 -1.70 2.58 -12.36
N TRP A 14 -2.59 3.53 -12.03
CA TRP A 14 -3.68 3.33 -11.06
C TRP A 14 -4.74 2.33 -11.55
N GLY A 15 -4.70 1.95 -12.83
CA GLY A 15 -5.50 0.88 -13.40
C GLY A 15 -5.01 -0.53 -13.07
N ASP A 16 -3.78 -0.68 -12.55
CA ASP A 16 -3.20 -1.98 -12.23
C ASP A 16 -3.93 -2.66 -11.06
N ARG A 17 -4.23 -3.96 -11.24
CA ARG A 17 -5.05 -4.72 -10.29
C ARG A 17 -4.32 -4.97 -8.97
N GLU A 18 -3.02 -5.26 -9.01
CA GLU A 18 -2.20 -5.46 -7.82
C GLU A 18 -2.10 -4.16 -7.03
N LEU A 19 -1.94 -3.03 -7.72
CA LEU A 19 -1.91 -1.71 -7.11
C LEU A 19 -3.22 -1.41 -6.37
N GLN A 20 -4.36 -1.62 -7.03
CA GLN A 20 -5.68 -1.44 -6.40
C GLN A 20 -5.90 -2.38 -5.22
N GLN A 21 -5.43 -3.62 -5.31
CA GLN A 21 -5.53 -4.62 -4.27
C GLN A 21 -4.69 -4.22 -3.04
N ALA A 22 -3.45 -3.76 -3.26
CA ALA A 22 -2.58 -3.23 -2.20
C ALA A 22 -3.19 -2.01 -1.50
N LEU A 23 -3.84 -1.10 -2.25
CA LEU A 23 -4.58 0.01 -1.66
C LEU A 23 -5.76 -0.45 -0.80
N ILE A 24 -6.52 -1.46 -1.23
CA ILE A 24 -7.64 -2.03 -0.48
C ILE A 24 -7.16 -2.67 0.82
N GLU A 25 -6.08 -3.44 0.76
CA GLU A 25 -5.47 -4.12 1.92
C GLU A 25 -4.65 -3.18 2.81
N ARG A 26 -4.47 -1.93 2.38
CA ARG A 26 -3.62 -0.92 3.03
C ARG A 26 -2.17 -1.40 3.14
N ASP A 27 -1.73 -2.16 2.14
CA ASP A 27 -0.36 -2.60 2.02
C ASP A 27 0.45 -1.54 1.25
N PHE A 28 0.88 -0.53 1.99
CA PHE A 28 1.67 0.56 1.43
C PHE A 28 3.06 0.12 0.96
N GLY A 29 3.57 -1.02 1.45
CA GLY A 29 4.85 -1.57 0.98
C GLY A 29 4.75 -2.10 -0.43
N VAL A 30 3.76 -2.97 -0.67
CA VAL A 30 3.46 -3.50 -2.01
C VAL A 30 3.04 -2.37 -2.96
N LEU A 31 2.26 -1.40 -2.47
CA LEU A 31 1.88 -0.22 -3.26
C LEU A 31 3.10 0.54 -3.78
N CYS A 32 4.05 0.90 -2.89
CA CYS A 32 5.26 1.61 -3.27
C CYS A 32 6.14 0.81 -4.23
N LEU A 33 6.32 -0.48 -3.95
CA LEU A 33 7.10 -1.37 -4.81
C LEU A 33 6.48 -1.44 -6.22
N ARG A 34 5.16 -1.65 -6.31
CA ARG A 34 4.45 -1.79 -7.57
C ARG A 34 4.45 -0.50 -8.38
N VAL A 35 4.27 0.65 -7.72
CA VAL A 35 4.40 1.96 -8.37
C VAL A 35 5.79 2.10 -8.99
N ARG A 36 6.86 1.75 -8.27
CA ARG A 36 8.23 1.85 -8.81
C ARG A 36 8.48 0.94 -9.99
N GLU A 37 7.94 -0.28 -9.98
CA GLU A 37 8.05 -1.19 -11.12
C GLU A 37 7.34 -0.63 -12.36
N LEU A 38 6.15 -0.06 -12.18
CA LEU A 38 5.33 0.47 -13.28
C LEU A 38 5.87 1.80 -13.83
N THR A 39 6.49 2.63 -12.99
CA THR A 39 7.04 3.94 -13.39
C THR A 39 8.54 3.90 -13.68
N SER A 40 9.22 2.78 -13.41
CA SER A 40 10.69 2.68 -13.37
C SER A 40 11.35 3.74 -12.47
N MET A 41 10.64 4.21 -11.43
CA MET A 41 11.16 5.19 -10.48
C MET A 41 12.20 4.59 -9.53
N ARG A 42 13.20 5.41 -9.21
CA ARG A 42 14.16 5.07 -8.17
C ARG A 42 13.48 5.19 -6.81
N GLN A 43 14.01 4.44 -5.85
CA GLN A 43 13.51 4.44 -4.47
C GLN A 43 13.63 5.83 -3.82
N ASP A 44 14.73 6.52 -4.11
CA ASP A 44 14.99 7.88 -3.63
C ASP A 44 13.94 8.89 -4.15
N ASP A 45 13.64 8.87 -5.45
CA ASP A 45 12.61 9.71 -6.06
C ASP A 45 11.23 9.44 -5.46
N LEU A 46 10.85 8.16 -5.30
CA LEU A 46 9.56 7.82 -4.68
C LEU A 46 9.51 8.23 -3.20
N ALA A 47 10.62 8.10 -2.48
CA ALA A 47 10.69 8.50 -1.08
C ALA A 47 10.49 10.01 -0.92
N LEU A 48 11.18 10.81 -1.74
CA LEU A 48 11.00 12.26 -1.80
C LEU A 48 9.54 12.64 -2.12
N LEU A 49 8.96 11.97 -3.12
CA LEU A 49 7.61 12.22 -3.59
C LEU A 49 6.56 11.86 -2.53
N ALA A 50 6.73 10.74 -1.83
CA ALA A 50 5.86 10.31 -0.74
C ALA A 50 6.13 11.01 0.61
N GLY A 51 7.09 11.94 0.67
CA GLY A 51 7.50 12.59 1.92
C GLY A 51 8.13 11.64 2.95
N LEU A 52 8.68 10.52 2.48
CA LEU A 52 9.35 9.50 3.30
C LEU A 52 10.87 9.57 3.12
N SER A 53 11.60 9.02 4.07
CA SER A 53 13.05 8.81 3.91
C SER A 53 13.31 7.53 3.11
N GLN A 54 14.34 7.52 2.24
CA GLN A 54 14.77 6.32 1.51
C GLN A 54 14.90 5.04 2.38
N PRO A 55 15.58 5.06 3.56
CA PRO A 55 15.66 3.86 4.40
C PRO A 55 14.30 3.45 4.99
N TYR A 56 13.41 4.42 5.22
CA TYR A 56 12.05 4.15 5.66
C TYR A 56 11.25 3.44 4.56
N LEU A 57 11.36 3.91 3.32
CA LEU A 57 10.72 3.31 2.16
C LEU A 57 11.24 1.88 1.93
N SER A 58 12.55 1.64 2.07
CA SER A 58 13.13 0.30 1.95
C SER A 58 12.56 -0.69 2.99
N MET A 59 12.46 -0.27 4.25
CA MET A 59 11.83 -1.08 5.31
C MET A 59 10.34 -1.30 5.06
N LEU A 60 9.65 -0.33 4.45
CA LEU A 60 8.24 -0.42 4.10
C LEU A 60 8.03 -1.43 2.96
N GLU A 61 8.78 -1.31 1.85
CA GLU A 61 8.75 -2.23 0.71
C GLU A 61 9.12 -3.66 1.11
N SER A 62 10.06 -3.82 2.04
CA SER A 62 10.48 -5.14 2.55
C SER A 62 9.51 -5.74 3.57
N GLY A 63 8.43 -5.04 3.94
CA GLY A 63 7.49 -5.47 4.97
C GLY A 63 8.05 -5.46 6.40
N GLN A 64 9.27 -4.98 6.62
CA GLN A 64 9.88 -4.86 7.95
C GLN A 64 9.18 -3.81 8.81
N ARG A 65 8.54 -2.82 8.18
CA ARG A 65 7.77 -1.77 8.85
C ARG A 65 6.44 -1.55 8.15
N ARG A 66 5.37 -1.39 8.93
CA ARG A 66 4.05 -0.98 8.42
C ARG A 66 3.82 0.50 8.66
N LEU A 67 3.28 1.19 7.66
CA LEU A 67 2.83 2.57 7.78
C LEU A 67 1.47 2.60 8.47
N THR A 68 1.44 2.91 9.77
CA THR A 68 0.21 2.94 10.59
C THR A 68 -0.20 4.34 11.02
N ASN A 69 0.68 5.33 10.87
CA ASN A 69 0.38 6.72 11.24
C ASN A 69 -0.46 7.37 10.14
N ILE A 70 -1.69 7.75 10.48
CA ILE A 70 -2.66 8.35 9.57
C ILE A 70 -2.08 9.59 8.88
N ASP A 71 -1.36 10.44 9.60
CA ASP A 71 -0.75 11.66 9.04
C ASP A 71 0.26 11.32 7.93
N ARG A 72 1.07 10.27 8.15
CA ARG A 72 2.02 9.79 7.14
C ARG A 72 1.35 9.05 5.99
N ILE A 73 0.25 8.35 6.25
CA ILE A 73 -0.56 7.72 5.20
C ILE A 73 -1.14 8.81 4.30
N VAL A 74 -1.68 9.89 4.88
CA VAL A 74 -2.21 11.03 4.13
C VAL A 74 -1.09 11.69 3.33
N ALA A 75 0.07 11.97 3.93
CA ALA A 75 1.22 12.54 3.22
C ALA A 75 1.73 11.66 2.07
N LEU A 76 1.74 10.34 2.25
CA LEU A 76 2.13 9.39 1.21
C LEU A 76 1.11 9.36 0.06
N LEU A 77 -0.19 9.31 0.38
CA LEU A 77 -1.26 9.29 -0.62
C LEU A 77 -1.36 10.62 -1.39
N ASP A 78 -1.18 11.73 -0.69
CA ASP A 78 -1.13 13.08 -1.26
C ASP A 78 0.10 13.26 -2.14
N GLY A 79 1.27 12.87 -1.64
CA GLY A 79 2.53 12.94 -2.38
C GLY A 79 2.49 12.13 -3.67
N MET A 80 1.88 10.93 -3.64
CA MET A 80 1.69 10.08 -4.81
C MET A 80 0.56 10.53 -5.76
N ASP A 81 -0.17 11.60 -5.45
CA ASP A 81 -1.35 12.05 -6.20
C ASP A 81 -2.35 10.90 -6.45
N VAL A 82 -2.64 10.12 -5.39
CA VAL A 82 -3.53 8.96 -5.50
C VAL A 82 -4.95 9.44 -5.82
N PRO A 83 -5.59 8.94 -6.89
CA PRO A 83 -6.91 9.41 -7.28
C PRO A 83 -7.96 9.11 -6.21
N VAL A 84 -8.77 10.12 -5.88
CA VAL A 84 -9.78 10.09 -4.80
C VAL A 84 -10.78 8.93 -4.92
N VAL A 85 -11.04 8.46 -6.15
CA VAL A 85 -11.91 7.32 -6.42
C VAL A 85 -11.35 6.00 -5.82
N LEU A 86 -10.03 5.84 -5.78
CA LEU A 86 -9.38 4.67 -5.20
C LEU A 86 -9.29 4.76 -3.67
N THR A 87 -8.94 5.93 -3.14
CA THR A 87 -8.97 6.19 -1.68
C THR A 87 -10.38 6.03 -1.11
N GLY A 88 -11.41 6.45 -1.85
CA GLY A 88 -12.81 6.20 -1.49
C GLY A 88 -13.15 4.71 -1.37
N ARG A 89 -12.57 3.83 -2.20
CA ARG A 89 -12.73 2.37 -2.09
C ARG A 89 -11.97 1.79 -0.89
N MET A 90 -10.73 2.23 -0.65
CA MET A 90 -9.94 1.85 0.54
C MET A 90 -10.67 2.16 1.86
N LEU A 91 -11.28 3.34 1.96
CA LEU A 91 -12.01 3.74 3.18
C LEU A 91 -13.28 2.90 3.38
N ARG A 92 -13.97 2.52 2.29
CA ARG A 92 -15.17 1.68 2.32
C ARG A 92 -14.86 0.22 2.68
N ASN A 93 -13.72 -0.32 2.25
CA ASN A 93 -13.28 -1.68 2.59
C ASN A 93 -12.85 -1.85 4.07
N SER A 94 -12.86 -0.78 4.86
CA SER A 94 -12.62 -0.84 6.32
C SER A 94 -13.75 -1.53 7.10
N THR A 95 -14.84 -1.92 6.44
CA THR A 95 -15.95 -2.64 7.06
C THR A 95 -15.53 -4.08 7.35
N TYR A 96 -15.00 -4.29 8.56
CA TYR A 96 -14.99 -5.57 9.27
C TYR A 96 -14.47 -6.78 8.48
N ALA A 97 -13.15 -6.90 8.34
CA ALA A 97 -12.53 -8.23 8.32
C ALA A 97 -12.56 -8.81 9.76
N THR A 98 -13.76 -9.00 10.30
CA THR A 98 -13.98 -9.96 11.39
C THR A 98 -14.11 -11.32 10.72
N SER A 99 -12.97 -11.97 10.49
CA SER A 99 -12.99 -13.40 10.26
C SER A 99 -13.55 -14.05 11.53
N PRO A 100 -14.60 -14.89 11.46
CA PRO A 100 -14.94 -15.76 12.57
C PRO A 100 -13.71 -16.61 12.84
N ARG A 101 -13.24 -16.57 14.08
CA ARG A 101 -12.29 -17.56 14.61
C ARG A 101 -12.95 -18.91 14.41
N THR A 102 -12.57 -19.65 13.36
CA THR A 102 -12.92 -21.07 13.22
C THR A 102 -12.14 -21.81 14.29
N GLU A 103 -12.74 -21.85 15.47
CA GLU A 103 -12.41 -22.73 16.57
C GLU A 103 -12.75 -24.18 16.20
N LEU A 104 -11.76 -24.94 15.74
CA LEU A 104 -11.76 -26.41 15.80
C LEU A 104 -10.33 -26.89 16.01
N PRO A 105 -10.05 -28.01 16.73
CA PRO A 105 -10.98 -29.06 17.16
C PRO A 105 -10.89 -29.41 18.67
N GLY A 106 -12.04 -29.77 19.28
CA GLY A 106 -12.12 -30.42 20.59
C GLY A 106 -12.61 -31.87 20.44
N PRO A 107 -12.12 -32.83 21.24
CA PRO A 107 -12.07 -34.24 20.91
C PRO A 107 -13.45 -34.91 21.03
N SER A 108 -13.78 -35.76 20.05
CA SER A 108 -14.91 -36.69 20.16
C SER A 108 -14.62 -37.70 21.26
N ILE A 109 -15.04 -37.38 22.49
CA ILE A 109 -15.21 -38.34 23.58
C ILE A 109 -16.49 -39.16 23.31
N GLY A 110 -16.30 -40.44 23.00
CA GLY A 110 -17.02 -41.52 23.68
C GLY A 110 -18.27 -42.13 23.04
N ARG A 111 -18.36 -43.46 23.26
CA ARG A 111 -19.53 -44.38 23.23
C ARG A 111 -20.04 -44.77 21.84
N ILE A 112 -20.37 -46.03 21.54
CA ILE A 112 -20.68 -47.26 22.32
C ILE A 112 -20.48 -48.44 21.37
#